data_AF-A0A8H4EJR5-F1
#
_entry.id   AF-A0A8H4EJR5-F1
#
_cell.length_a   1.000
_cell.length_b   1.000
_cell.length_c   1.000
_cell.angle_alpha   90.00
_cell.angle_beta   90.00
_cell.angle_gamma   90.00
#
_symmetry.space_group_name_H-M   'P 1'
#
loop_
_entity.id
_entity.type
_entity.pdbx_description
1 polymer ?
#
loop_
_entity_poly.entity_id
_entity_poly.type
_entity_poly.pdbx_seq_one_letter_code
_entity_poly.pdbx_strand_id
1 'polypeptide(L)'
;MMANARGNYGAFSCAIYDLDNIPDIYTVWNPDPVGPEGTTMNFFISQQLTKPSTVSTQLFFSFNDVDGRSIGYTVHPVESNITAIQDVYNVTIPTSIPPVYTVIVMVKNFDAVEHCVSFKRTNRSEA
;
A
#
# COMPACT_ATOMS: atom_id res chain seq x y z
N MET A 1 -0.49 -3.59 -20.68
CA MET A 1 -0.97 -4.80 -19.99
C MET A 1 -1.02 -4.39 -18.53
N MET A 2 -2.21 -4.13 -17.97
CA MET A 2 -2.34 -3.53 -16.63
C MET A 2 -1.51 -4.31 -15.59
N ALA A 3 -0.76 -3.61 -14.73
CA ALA A 3 -0.05 -4.23 -13.62
C ALA A 3 -1.02 -5.07 -12.76
N ASN A 4 -0.67 -6.29 -12.36
CA ASN A 4 -1.54 -7.09 -11.48
C ASN A 4 -1.11 -6.91 -10.03
N ALA A 5 -1.90 -6.21 -9.24
CA ALA A 5 -1.73 -6.21 -7.79
C ALA A 5 -2.05 -7.60 -7.22
N ARG A 6 -1.21 -8.09 -6.31
CA ARG A 6 -1.41 -9.36 -5.61
C ARG A 6 -1.22 -9.16 -4.12
N GLY A 7 -1.98 -9.87 -3.30
CA GLY A 7 -1.94 -9.64 -1.86
C GLY A 7 -3.06 -10.33 -1.09
N ASN A 8 -3.35 -9.81 0.09
CA ASN A 8 -4.55 -10.16 0.84
C ASN A 8 -5.83 -10.00 0.00
N TYR A 9 -6.94 -10.59 0.47
CA TYR A 9 -8.24 -10.51 -0.19
C TYR A 9 -8.64 -9.06 -0.50
N GLY A 10 -9.21 -8.86 -1.69
CA GLY A 10 -9.66 -7.54 -2.14
C GLY A 10 -8.56 -6.62 -2.68
N ALA A 11 -7.35 -7.13 -2.91
CA ALA A 11 -6.28 -6.41 -3.61
C ALA A 11 -6.66 -6.15 -5.09
N PHE A 12 -6.49 -4.91 -5.54
CA PHE A 12 -6.58 -4.52 -6.94
C PHE A 12 -5.62 -3.36 -7.22
N SER A 13 -5.16 -3.27 -8.47
CA SER A 13 -4.30 -2.17 -8.90
C SER A 13 -5.10 -0.86 -8.92
N CYS A 14 -4.51 0.22 -8.42
CA CYS A 14 -5.16 1.53 -8.51
C CYS A 14 -5.30 1.93 -9.98
N ALA A 15 -6.43 2.53 -10.33
CA ALA A 15 -6.66 3.07 -11.67
C ALA A 15 -5.89 4.39 -11.84
N ILE A 16 -4.57 4.29 -11.99
CA ILE A 16 -3.69 5.41 -12.30
C ILE A 16 -3.30 5.29 -13.76
N TYR A 17 -3.76 6.25 -14.57
CA TYR A 17 -3.35 6.43 -15.96
C TYR A 17 -1.81 6.55 -15.98
N ASP A 18 -1.12 5.73 -16.77
CA ASP A 18 0.35 5.60 -16.93
C ASP A 18 1.07 4.45 -16.21
N LEU A 19 0.38 3.55 -15.48
CA LEU A 19 1.02 2.35 -14.88
C LEU A 19 0.95 1.07 -15.75
N ASP A 20 0.70 1.22 -17.06
CA ASP A 20 0.30 0.12 -17.96
C ASP A 20 1.38 -0.93 -18.30
N ASN A 21 2.59 -0.85 -17.74
CA ASN A 21 3.70 -1.80 -17.97
C ASN A 21 4.57 -2.00 -16.74
N ILE A 22 3.97 -1.94 -15.56
CA ILE A 22 4.71 -1.91 -14.31
C ILE A 22 4.68 -3.30 -13.65
N PRO A 23 5.81 -3.79 -13.08
CA PRO A 23 5.85 -5.08 -12.42
C PRO A 23 4.79 -5.23 -11.34
N ASP A 24 4.22 -6.43 -11.22
CA ASP A 24 3.29 -6.81 -10.16
C ASP A 24 3.88 -6.43 -8.79
N ILE A 25 3.10 -5.70 -7.99
CA ILE A 25 3.40 -5.43 -6.58
C ILE A 25 2.67 -6.48 -5.75
N TYR A 26 3.45 -7.24 -4.99
CA TYR A 26 2.93 -8.17 -4.00
C TYR A 26 2.93 -7.49 -2.64
N THR A 27 1.75 -7.34 -2.04
CA THR A 27 1.58 -6.69 -0.74
C THR A 27 0.70 -7.57 0.13
N VAL A 28 1.25 -8.02 1.26
CA VAL A 28 0.43 -8.65 2.30
C VAL A 28 0.60 -7.97 3.63
N TRP A 29 -0.39 -8.03 4.50
CA TRP A 29 -0.29 -7.47 5.84
C TRP A 29 -0.88 -8.37 6.93
N ASN A 30 -0.49 -8.08 8.17
CA ASN A 30 -1.00 -8.74 9.37
C ASN A 30 -1.07 -7.72 10.54
N PRO A 31 -2.13 -7.71 11.37
CA PRO A 31 -3.36 -8.50 11.26
C PRO A 31 -4.17 -8.16 10.01
N ASP A 32 -4.77 -9.18 9.39
CA ASP A 32 -5.84 -9.02 8.39
C ASP A 32 -7.09 -9.75 8.89
N PRO A 33 -8.24 -9.08 9.09
CA PRO A 33 -8.49 -7.65 8.91
C PRO A 33 -7.70 -6.71 9.82
N VAL A 34 -7.77 -5.42 9.53
CA VAL A 34 -7.12 -4.36 10.32
C VAL A 34 -7.48 -4.49 11.81
N GLY A 35 -6.43 -4.58 12.64
CA GLY A 35 -6.52 -4.75 14.08
C GLY A 35 -7.03 -3.52 14.85
N PRO A 36 -6.87 -3.51 16.18
CA PRO A 36 -7.29 -2.40 17.02
C PRO A 36 -6.56 -1.10 16.70
N GLU A 37 -7.23 0.02 16.94
CA GLU A 37 -6.67 1.36 16.72
C GLU A 37 -5.42 1.59 17.57
N GLY A 38 -4.42 2.28 17.01
CA GLY A 38 -3.16 2.56 17.69
C GLY A 38 -2.19 1.38 17.77
N THR A 39 -2.59 0.18 17.32
CA THR A 39 -1.67 -0.96 17.21
C THR A 39 -0.90 -0.97 15.89
N THR A 40 0.18 -1.75 15.85
CA THR A 40 1.00 -1.91 14.66
C THR A 40 0.44 -2.99 13.73
N MET A 41 0.39 -2.67 12.44
CA MET A 41 0.18 -3.59 11.35
C MET A 41 1.48 -3.74 10.56
N ASN A 42 1.86 -4.98 10.23
CA ASN A 42 3.06 -5.27 9.47
C ASN A 42 2.69 -5.50 8.01
N PHE A 43 3.27 -4.72 7.10
CA PHE A 43 3.10 -4.88 5.66
C PHE A 43 4.36 -5.50 5.06
N PHE A 44 4.25 -6.70 4.50
CA PHE A 44 5.27 -7.26 3.64
C PHE A 44 5.06 -6.80 2.20
N ILE A 45 6.08 -6.15 1.64
CA ILE A 45 6.09 -5.65 0.27
C ILE A 45 7.16 -6.40 -0.51
N SER A 46 6.79 -6.98 -1.64
CA SER A 46 7.71 -7.58 -2.61
C SER A 46 7.40 -7.03 -4.00
N GLN A 47 8.35 -6.30 -4.57
CA GLN A 47 8.12 -5.56 -5.81
C GLN A 47 9.43 -5.26 -6.55
N GLN A 48 9.43 -5.45 -7.87
CA GLN A 48 10.50 -4.95 -8.73
C GLN A 48 10.22 -3.49 -9.12
N LEU A 49 11.25 -2.64 -9.05
CA LEU A 49 11.17 -1.25 -9.48
C LEU A 49 11.54 -1.13 -10.95
N THR A 50 10.84 -0.29 -11.68
CA THR A 50 11.15 -0.02 -13.09
C THR A 50 12.46 0.75 -13.27
N LYS A 51 12.90 1.46 -12.23
CA LYS A 51 14.18 2.17 -12.13
C LYS A 51 14.74 2.00 -10.72
N PRO A 52 16.07 2.09 -10.52
CA PRO A 52 16.62 2.12 -9.17
C PRO A 52 15.97 3.22 -8.32
N SER A 53 15.68 2.89 -7.06
CA SER A 53 15.15 3.85 -6.10
C SER A 53 16.11 5.03 -5.91
N THR A 54 15.57 6.17 -5.51
CA THR A 54 16.34 7.36 -5.18
C THR A 54 16.09 7.76 -3.73
N VAL A 55 16.78 8.79 -3.24
CA VAL A 55 16.57 9.34 -1.89
C VAL A 55 15.16 9.90 -1.66
N SER A 56 14.40 10.14 -2.73
CA SER A 56 13.00 10.56 -2.67
C SER A 56 12.01 9.43 -2.91
N THR A 57 12.47 8.19 -3.10
CA THR A 57 11.58 7.03 -3.22
C THR A 57 11.03 6.67 -1.84
N GLN A 58 9.70 6.60 -1.74
CA GLN A 58 8.97 6.38 -0.51
C GLN A 58 7.83 5.40 -0.71
N LEU A 59 7.57 4.59 0.30
CA LEU A 59 6.34 3.82 0.44
C LEU A 59 5.33 4.62 1.26
N PHE A 60 4.12 4.72 0.71
CA PHE A 60 3.01 5.43 1.32
C PHE A 60 1.89 4.44 1.62
N PHE A 61 1.47 4.39 2.89
CA PHE A 61 0.36 3.55 3.35
C PHE A 61 -0.75 4.47 3.82
N SER A 62 -1.96 4.33 3.29
CA SER A 62 -3.09 5.19 3.64
C SER A 62 -4.36 4.41 3.87
N PHE A 63 -5.10 4.83 4.89
CA PHE A 63 -6.43 4.34 5.22
C PHE A 63 -7.43 5.39 4.81
N ASN A 64 -8.42 4.99 4.03
CA ASN A 64 -9.40 5.88 3.43
C ASN A 64 -10.82 5.42 3.79
N ASP A 65 -11.72 6.38 3.99
CA ASP A 65 -13.14 6.10 4.18
C ASP A 65 -13.84 5.74 2.86
N VAL A 66 -15.16 5.55 2.91
CA VAL A 66 -15.99 5.19 1.76
C VAL A 66 -16.04 6.28 0.68
N ASP A 67 -15.80 7.53 1.06
CA ASP A 67 -15.77 8.69 0.16
C ASP A 67 -14.36 8.92 -0.42
N GLY A 68 -13.39 8.09 -0.05
CA GLY A 68 -11.99 8.20 -0.47
C GLY A 68 -11.21 9.26 0.31
N ARG A 69 -11.71 9.73 1.46
CA ARG A 69 -10.98 10.69 2.31
C ARG A 69 -9.98 9.94 3.17
N SER A 70 -8.75 10.45 3.22
CA SER A 70 -7.69 9.88 4.06
C SER A 70 -8.00 10.09 5.54
N ILE A 71 -8.15 8.99 6.27
CA ILE A 71 -8.31 8.92 7.73
C ILE A 71 -6.94 9.03 8.40
N GLY A 72 -5.92 8.43 7.79
CA GLY A 72 -4.54 8.46 8.27
C GLY A 72 -3.60 7.81 7.28
N TYR A 73 -2.32 8.14 7.41
CA TYR A 73 -1.28 7.58 6.56
C TYR A 73 0.06 7.48 7.28
N THR A 74 0.93 6.59 6.80
CA THR A 74 2.34 6.55 7.16
C THR A 74 3.19 6.57 5.90
N VAL A 75 4.42 7.08 6.06
CA VAL A 75 5.40 7.18 4.98
C VAL A 75 6.69 6.55 5.43
N HIS A 76 7.25 5.68 4.60
CA HIS A 76 8.51 4.99 4.88
C HIS A 76 9.49 5.28 3.72
N PRO A 77 10.69 5.80 4.00
CA PRO A 77 11.70 5.91 2.98
C PRO A 77 12.11 4.51 2.50
N VAL A 78 12.35 4.39 1.19
CA VAL A 78 12.94 3.19 0.60
C VAL A 78 14.46 3.41 0.53
N GLU A 79 15.25 2.37 0.79
CA GLU A 79 16.70 2.44 0.61
C GLU A 79 17.03 2.88 -0.81
N SER A 80 17.95 3.82 -0.98
CA SER A 80 18.33 4.35 -2.29
C SER A 80 19.16 3.34 -3.09
N ASN A 81 19.05 3.40 -4.42
CA ASN A 81 19.81 2.60 -5.38
C ASN A 81 19.53 1.09 -5.32
N ILE A 82 18.36 0.68 -4.83
CA ILE A 82 17.88 -0.70 -4.93
C ILE A 82 16.98 -0.84 -6.15
N THR A 83 16.93 -2.03 -6.74
CA THR A 83 16.06 -2.34 -7.90
C THR A 83 14.81 -3.13 -7.52
N ALA A 84 14.71 -3.58 -6.27
CA ALA A 84 13.57 -4.31 -5.74
C ALA A 84 13.37 -3.99 -4.27
N ILE A 85 12.11 -3.92 -3.87
CA ILE A 85 11.69 -3.85 -2.47
C ILE A 85 11.34 -5.27 -2.04
N GLN A 86 11.90 -5.72 -0.91
CA GLN A 86 11.54 -6.97 -0.27
C GLN A 86 11.72 -6.82 1.25
N ASP A 87 10.74 -6.20 1.91
CA ASP A 87 10.86 -5.83 3.31
C ASP A 87 9.50 -5.78 4.03
N VAL A 88 9.55 -5.63 5.35
CA VAL A 88 8.41 -5.48 6.25
C VAL A 88 8.36 -4.07 6.82
N TYR A 89 7.23 -3.40 6.64
CA TYR A 89 6.98 -2.05 7.11
C TYR A 89 5.96 -2.04 8.25
N ASN A 90 6.28 -1.34 9.33
CA ASN A 90 5.41 -1.20 10.49
C ASN A 90 4.55 0.05 10.34
N VAL A 91 3.24 -0.14 10.28
CA VAL A 91 2.25 0.92 10.08
C VAL A 91 1.32 0.98 11.27
N THR A 92 1.21 2.13 11.91
CA THR A 92 0.26 2.33 13.01
C THR A 92 -1.14 2.49 12.45
N ILE A 93 -2.08 1.71 12.99
CA ILE A 93 -3.49 1.77 12.62
C ILE A 93 -4.08 3.12 13.13
N PRO A 94 -4.61 3.98 12.24
CA PRO A 94 -5.20 5.26 12.66
C PRO A 94 -6.47 5.06 13.49
N THR A 95 -6.86 6.11 14.21
CA THR A 95 -8.11 6.10 14.97
C THR A 95 -9.32 6.21 14.04
N SER A 96 -10.46 5.70 14.49
CA SER A 96 -11.76 5.82 13.81
C SER A 96 -11.86 5.24 12.39
N ILE A 97 -11.18 4.12 12.08
CA ILE A 97 -11.38 3.46 10.78
C ILE A 97 -12.84 2.94 10.70
N PRO A 98 -13.63 3.36 9.71
CA PRO A 98 -15.01 2.94 9.56
C PRO A 98 -15.12 1.44 9.22
N PRO A 99 -16.33 0.84 9.32
CA PRO A 99 -16.54 -0.56 8.96
C PRO A 99 -16.17 -0.89 7.51
N VAL A 100 -16.41 0.06 6.60
CA VAL A 100 -16.03 -0.04 5.18
C VAL A 100 -14.92 0.98 4.92
N TYR A 101 -13.77 0.51 4.48
CA TYR A 101 -12.58 1.33 4.29
C TYR A 101 -11.73 0.79 3.14
N THR A 102 -10.78 1.60 2.69
CA THR A 102 -9.80 1.21 1.69
C THR A 102 -8.39 1.42 2.24
N VAL A 103 -7.53 0.42 2.12
CA VAL A 103 -6.09 0.59 2.35
C VAL A 103 -5.40 0.76 1.00
N ILE A 104 -4.59 1.79 0.88
CA ILE A 104 -3.81 2.08 -0.32
C ILE A 104 -2.34 2.00 0.04
N VAL A 105 -1.58 1.24 -0.75
CA VAL A 105 -0.12 1.16 -0.67
C VAL A 105 0.46 1.65 -1.98
N MET A 106 1.31 2.67 -1.91
CA MET A 106 1.95 3.27 -3.09
C MET A 106 3.46 3.31 -2.94
N VAL A 107 4.16 3.00 -4.03
CA VAL A 107 5.55 3.44 -4.19
C VAL A 107 5.52 4.75 -4.94
N LYS A 108 6.09 5.78 -4.33
CA LYS A 108 6.22 7.12 -4.90
C LYS A 108 7.68 7.49 -5.06
N ASN A 109 7.97 8.29 -6.07
CA ASN A 109 9.26 8.90 -6.27
C ASN A 109 9.02 10.38 -6.58
N PHE A 110 9.32 11.26 -5.63
CA PHE A 110 8.74 12.61 -5.58
C PHE A 110 7.20 12.57 -5.65
N ASP A 111 6.59 13.27 -6.61
CA ASP A 111 5.15 13.34 -6.81
C ASP A 111 4.63 12.27 -7.78
N ALA A 112 5.51 11.52 -8.44
CA ALA A 112 5.13 10.44 -9.32
C ALA A 112 4.79 9.19 -8.52
N VAL A 113 3.61 8.62 -8.77
CA VAL A 113 3.25 7.29 -8.29
C VAL A 113 3.84 6.29 -9.26
N GLU A 114 4.77 5.46 -8.79
CA GLU A 114 5.37 4.40 -9.60
C GLU A 114 4.55 3.12 -9.50
N HIS A 115 3.96 2.82 -8.35
CA HIS A 115 3.12 1.64 -8.17
C HIS A 115 2.02 1.94 -7.15
N CYS A 116 0.87 1.29 -7.30
CA CYS A 116 -0.24 1.45 -6.38
C CYS A 116 -1.11 0.19 -6.28
N VAL A 117 -1.30 -0.30 -5.06
CA VAL A 117 -2.28 -1.31 -4.72
C VAL A 117 -3.31 -0.70 -3.80
N SER A 118 -4.56 -1.04 -4.07
CA SER A 118 -5.70 -0.72 -3.23
C SER A 118 -6.36 -2.00 -2.74
N PHE A 119 -6.91 -1.94 -1.54
CA PHE A 119 -7.57 -3.05 -0.88
C PHE A 119 -8.88 -2.55 -0.30
N LYS A 120 -9.99 -2.91 -0.95
CA LYS A 120 -11.32 -2.52 -0.46
C LYS A 120 -11.78 -3.53 0.58
N ARG A 121 -12.14 -3.04 1.76
CA ARG A 121 -12.63 -3.85 2.88
C ARG A 121 -14.05 -3.44 3.22
N THR A 122 -14.92 -4.44 3.34
CA THR A 122 -16.36 -4.26 3.64
C THR A 122 -16.67 -4.48 5.12
N ASN A 123 -15.70 -4.93 5.90
CA ASN A 123 -15.75 -5.07 7.35
C ASN A 123 -14.34 -5.01 7.95
N ARG A 124 -14.27 -4.85 9.27
CA ARG A 124 -13.06 -5.03 10.08
C ARG A 124 -12.87 -6.49 10.55
N SER A 125 -13.62 -7.48 10.07
CA SER A 125 -13.72 -8.80 10.72
C SER A 125 -13.78 -10.05 9.83
N GLU A 126 -13.72 -9.97 8.51
CA GLU A 126 -13.63 -11.18 7.67
C GLU A 126 -12.18 -11.62 7.46
N ALA A 127 -11.80 -12.61 8.27
CA ALA A 127 -10.78 -13.61 7.97
C ALA A 127 -11.25 -14.57 6.86
#